data_AF-A0A2N2NJ89-F1
#
_entry.id   AF-A0A2N2NJ89-F1
#
_cell.length_a   1.000
_cell.length_b   1.000
_cell.length_c   1.000
_cell.angle_alpha   90.00
_cell.angle_beta   90.00
_cell.angle_gamma   90.00
#
_symmetry.space_group_name_H-M   'P 1'
#
loop_
_entity.id
_entity.type
_entity.pdbx_description
1 polymer ?
#
loop_
_entity_poly.entity_id
_entity_poly.type
_entity_poly.pdbx_seq_one_letter_code
_entity_poly.pdbx_strand_id
1 'polypeptide(L)'
;MFALNSEASFDARIPKRIARGADQLFLYSIKGGTTTIVDALVKVIENHQGQLHLNEFVTDIQIENNQINGVETNLGNFYPADIIVAS
;
A
#
# COMPACT_ATOMS: atom_id res chain seq x y z
N MET A 1 -12.44 1.94 22.45
CA MET A 1 -12.67 0.63 21.82
C MET A 1 -11.37 -0.16 21.94
N PHE A 2 -11.28 -1.08 22.90
CA PHE A 2 -10.08 -1.90 23.11
C PHE A 2 -10.21 -3.18 22.28
N ALA A 3 -9.38 -3.37 21.26
CA ALA A 3 -9.23 -4.66 20.60
C ALA A 3 -8.06 -5.39 21.27
N LEU A 4 -8.36 -6.27 22.23
CA LEU A 4 -7.37 -6.99 23.05
C LEU A 4 -6.97 -8.36 22.45
N ASN A 5 -7.48 -8.75 21.29
CA ASN A 5 -7.07 -10.02 20.70
C ASN A 5 -7.18 -10.02 19.17
N SER A 6 -6.04 -10.02 18.49
CA SER A 6 -5.95 -10.22 17.04
C SER A 6 -6.21 -11.69 16.64
N GLU A 7 -6.34 -12.64 17.57
CA GLU A 7 -6.65 -14.04 17.26
C GLU A 7 -8.02 -14.23 16.62
N ALA A 8 -8.98 -13.31 16.82
CA ALA A 8 -10.33 -13.46 16.29
C ALA A 8 -10.37 -13.52 14.75
N SER A 9 -9.37 -12.98 14.05
CA SER A 9 -9.27 -13.12 12.58
C SER A 9 -8.81 -14.50 12.12
N PHE A 10 -8.36 -15.36 13.04
CA PHE A 10 -7.92 -16.74 12.78
C PHE A 10 -8.75 -17.78 13.55
N ASP A 11 -9.72 -17.34 14.36
CA ASP A 11 -10.49 -18.22 15.22
C ASP A 11 -11.74 -18.77 14.50
N ALA A 12 -11.69 -20.05 14.12
CA ALA A 12 -12.81 -20.77 13.52
C ALA A 12 -14.03 -20.93 14.46
N ARG A 13 -13.93 -20.50 15.72
CA ARG A 13 -15.01 -20.54 16.73
C ARG A 13 -15.91 -19.31 16.71
N ILE A 14 -15.72 -18.35 15.81
CA ILE A 14 -16.65 -17.21 15.70
C ILE A 14 -18.06 -17.74 15.39
N PRO A 15 -19.06 -17.42 16.24
CA PRO A 15 -20.41 -17.95 16.06
C PRO A 15 -21.02 -17.45 14.75
N LYS A 16 -21.65 -18.35 14.00
CA LYS A 16 -22.39 -18.04 12.75
C LYS A 16 -23.48 -16.98 12.93
N ARG A 17 -23.91 -16.70 14.16
CA ARG A 17 -24.95 -15.72 14.51
C ARG A 17 -24.49 -14.90 15.72
N ILE A 18 -24.49 -13.58 15.55
CA ILE A 18 -24.29 -12.59 16.61
C ILE A 18 -25.59 -12.39 17.41
N ALA A 19 -25.46 -11.99 18.69
CA ALA A 19 -26.61 -11.69 19.55
C ALA A 19 -27.44 -10.53 18.99
N ARG A 20 -28.74 -10.47 19.34
CA ARG A 20 -29.63 -9.38 18.91
C ARG A 20 -29.10 -8.05 19.46
N GLY A 21 -28.73 -7.14 18.56
CA GLY A 21 -28.16 -5.82 18.92
C GLY A 21 -26.64 -5.79 19.07
N ALA A 22 -25.93 -6.87 18.72
CA ALA A 22 -24.47 -6.87 18.63
C ALA A 22 -24.01 -6.56 17.20
N ASP A 23 -22.93 -5.77 17.07
CA ASP A 23 -22.24 -5.56 15.80
C ASP A 23 -21.22 -6.69 15.56
N GLN A 24 -21.22 -7.25 14.35
CA GLN A 24 -20.19 -8.20 13.96
C GLN A 24 -18.94 -7.44 13.52
N LEU A 25 -17.86 -7.56 14.29
CA LEU A 25 -16.55 -7.11 13.86
C LEU A 25 -16.04 -8.09 12.80
N PHE A 26 -16.06 -7.66 11.55
CA PHE A 26 -15.45 -8.42 10.47
C PHE A 26 -13.93 -8.26 10.52
N LEU A 27 -13.27 -9.19 11.19
CA LEU A 27 -11.82 -9.28 11.21
C LEU A 27 -11.40 -10.27 10.13
N TYR A 28 -11.02 -9.75 8.97
CA TYR A 28 -10.54 -10.57 7.87
C TYR A 28 -9.03 -10.70 7.92
N SER A 29 -8.55 -11.93 7.75
CA SER A 29 -7.15 -12.22 7.48
C SER A 29 -6.96 -12.48 6.00
N ILE A 30 -5.92 -11.88 5.41
CA ILE A 30 -5.51 -12.18 4.05
C ILE A 30 -4.58 -13.38 4.11
N LYS A 31 -4.89 -14.43 3.34
CA LYS A 31 -4.00 -15.58 3.21
C LYS A 31 -2.66 -15.11 2.63
N GLY A 32 -1.57 -15.34 3.35
CA GLY A 32 -0.24 -14.81 3.00
C GLY A 32 0.09 -13.45 3.63
N GLY A 33 -0.80 -12.91 4.48
CA GLY A 33 -0.57 -11.69 5.24
C GLY A 33 -0.70 -10.41 4.40
N THR A 34 -0.16 -9.31 4.92
CA THR A 34 -0.21 -7.99 4.27
C THR A 34 0.61 -7.93 2.99
N THR A 35 1.69 -8.73 2.87
CA THR A 35 2.48 -8.81 1.64
C THR A 35 1.61 -9.18 0.44
N THR A 36 0.63 -10.08 0.62
CA THR A 36 -0.27 -10.47 -0.47
C THR A 36 -1.09 -9.31 -1.04
N ILE A 37 -1.53 -8.35 -0.21
CA ILE A 37 -2.25 -7.17 -0.73
C ILE A 37 -1.30 -6.19 -1.40
N VAL A 38 -0.09 -6.01 -0.87
CA VAL A 38 0.94 -5.15 -1.50
C VAL A 38 1.31 -5.69 -2.88
N ASP A 39 1.62 -6.99 -2.97
CA ASP A 39 1.97 -7.65 -4.24
C ASP A 39 0.84 -7.55 -5.26
N ALA A 40 -0.43 -7.66 -4.82
CA ALA A 40 -1.58 -7.52 -5.69
C ALA A 40 -1.69 -6.10 -6.28
N LEU A 41 -1.43 -5.07 -5.47
CA LEU A 41 -1.43 -3.68 -5.93
C LEU A 41 -0.27 -3.41 -6.90
N VAL A 42 0.94 -3.88 -6.59
CA VAL A 42 2.10 -3.77 -7.48
C VAL A 42 1.82 -4.42 -8.83
N LYS A 43 1.24 -5.62 -8.85
CA LYS A 43 0.85 -6.30 -10.10
C LYS A 43 -0.12 -5.48 -10.93
N VAL A 44 -1.08 -4.79 -10.31
CA VAL A 44 -2.01 -3.92 -11.04
C VAL A 44 -1.27 -2.76 -11.71
N ILE A 45 -0.31 -2.15 -11.01
CA ILE A 45 0.55 -1.07 -11.55
C ILE A 45 1.36 -1.59 -12.74
N GLU A 46 2.05 -2.71 -12.59
CA GLU A 46 2.88 -3.32 -13.65
C GLU A 46 2.04 -3.75 -14.86
N ASN A 47 0.86 -4.33 -14.65
CA ASN A 47 -0.06 -4.71 -15.73
C ASN A 47 -0.56 -3.52 -16.55
N HIS A 48 -0.54 -2.31 -15.97
CA HIS A 48 -0.84 -1.05 -16.66
C HIS A 48 0.43 -0.28 -17.04
N GLN A 49 1.55 -1.00 -17.24
CA GLN A 49 2.84 -0.49 -17.72
C GLN A 49 3.54 0.47 -16.74
N GLY A 50 3.06 0.56 -15.49
CA GLY A 50 3.78 1.25 -14.42
C GLY A 50 5.09 0.53 -14.09
N GLN A 51 6.07 1.29 -13.61
CA GLN A 51 7.40 0.78 -13.29
C GLN A 51 7.67 0.93 -11.79
N LEU A 52 8.31 -0.08 -11.21
CA LEU A 52 8.73 -0.08 -9.82
C LEU A 52 10.26 -0.10 -9.75
N HIS A 53 10.83 0.98 -9.21
CA HIS A 53 12.27 1.11 -8.99
C HIS A 53 12.57 0.85 -7.51
N LEU A 54 13.13 -0.32 -7.21
CA LEU A 54 13.52 -0.71 -5.85
C LEU A 54 15.01 -0.45 -5.63
N ASN A 55 15.38 -0.19 -4.37
CA ASN A 55 16.76 0.16 -3.96
C ASN A 55 17.28 1.44 -4.63
N GLU A 56 16.37 2.28 -5.10
CA GLU A 56 16.63 3.56 -5.71
C GLU A 56 15.76 4.59 -4.98
N PHE A 57 16.37 5.61 -4.40
CA PHE A 57 15.66 6.64 -3.66
C PHE A 57 15.85 7.99 -4.32
N VAL A 58 14.79 8.80 -4.27
CA VAL A 58 14.77 10.16 -4.79
C VAL A 58 15.69 11.04 -3.92
N THR A 59 16.60 11.76 -4.57
CA THR A 59 17.52 12.70 -3.92
C THR A 59 17.11 14.15 -4.12
N ASP A 60 16.47 14.47 -5.26
CA ASP A 60 16.02 15.82 -5.54
C ASP A 60 14.78 15.84 -6.44
N ILE A 61 13.96 16.88 -6.30
CA ILE A 61 12.81 17.16 -7.17
C ILE A 61 13.19 18.33 -8.07
N GLN A 62 13.25 18.09 -9.38
CA GLN A 62 13.66 19.11 -10.35
C GLN A 62 12.50 20.04 -10.68
N ILE A 63 12.70 21.33 -10.43
CA ILE A 63 11.73 22.40 -10.67
C ILE A 63 12.38 23.46 -11.56
N GLU A 64 11.75 23.76 -12.69
CA GLU A 64 12.19 24.80 -13.62
C GLU A 64 11.02 25.76 -13.92
N ASN A 65 11.27 27.06 -13.92
CA ASN A 65 10.22 28.08 -14.18
C ASN A 65 8.96 27.89 -13.32
N ASN A 66 9.14 27.46 -12.07
CA ASN A 66 8.06 27.17 -11.12
C ASN A 66 7.12 26.02 -11.56
N GLN A 67 7.61 25.09 -12.39
CA GLN A 67 6.94 23.87 -12.82
C GLN A 67 7.80 22.65 -12.50
N ILE A 68 7.14 21.52 -12.22
CA ILE A 68 7.82 20.25 -11.95
C ILE A 68 8.27 19.67 -13.28
N ASN A 69 9.53 19.23 -13.35
CA ASN A 69 10.08 18.56 -14.53
C ASN A 69 10.35 17.06 -14.28
N GLY A 70 10.55 16.64 -13.01
CA GLY A 70 10.82 15.25 -12.67
C GLY A 70 11.59 15.08 -11.35
N VAL A 71 12.20 13.91 -11.18
CA VAL A 71 13.00 13.56 -10.00
C VAL A 71 14.36 13.01 -10.37
N GLU A 72 15.37 13.34 -9.57
CA GLU A 72 16.70 12.72 -9.61
C GLU A 72 16.84 11.69 -8.49
N THR A 73 17.65 10.67 -8.73
CA THR A 73 17.88 9.58 -7.77
C THR A 73 19.33 9.45 -7.35
N ASN A 74 19.55 8.69 -6.27
CA ASN A 74 20.88 8.37 -5.75
C ASN A 74 21.77 7.57 -6.72
N LEU A 75 21.19 6.99 -7.79
CA LEU A 75 21.92 6.29 -8.83
C LEU A 75 22.31 7.21 -10.00
N GLY A 76 21.93 8.50 -9.93
CA GLY A 76 22.17 9.48 -10.99
C GLY A 76 21.17 9.38 -12.15
N ASN A 77 20.06 8.64 -11.98
CA ASN A 77 18.99 8.59 -12.97
C ASN A 77 18.08 9.80 -12.83
N PHE A 78 17.49 10.23 -13.95
CA PHE A 78 16.45 11.24 -13.99
C PHE A 78 15.16 10.64 -14.56
N TYR A 79 14.06 10.78 -13.82
CA TYR A 79 12.73 10.36 -14.24
C TYR A 79 11.85 11.60 -14.49
N PRO A 80 11.46 11.88 -15.74
CA PRO A 80 10.56 12.99 -16.03
C PRO A 80 9.17 12.70 -15.47
N ALA A 81 8.55 13.69 -14.84
CA ALA A 81 7.22 13.55 -14.26
C ALA A 81 6.50 14.91 -14.20
N ASP A 82 5.23 14.92 -14.60
CA ASP A 82 4.37 16.11 -14.49
C ASP A 82 3.79 16.28 -13.07
N ILE A 83 3.67 15.17 -12.34
CA ILE A 83 3.09 15.11 -11.00
C ILE A 83 3.97 14.23 -10.12
N ILE A 84 4.24 14.73 -8.90
CA ILE A 84 4.95 13.99 -7.86
C ILE A 84 4.04 13.89 -6.65
N VAL A 85 3.85 12.66 -6.15
CA VAL A 85 3.10 12.37 -4.93
C VAL A 85 4.05 11.70 -3.95
N ALA A 86 4.20 12.27 -2.75
CA ALA A 86 5.08 11.77 -1.70
C ALA A 86 4.26 11.40 -0.45
N SER A 87 4.74 10.38 0.28
CA SER A 87 4.18 9.90 1.55
C SER A 87 5.00 10.30 2.75
#